data_AF-A0A151BCI8-F1
#
_entry.id   AF-A0A151BCI8-F1
#
_cell.length_a   1.000
_cell.length_b   1.000
_cell.length_c   1.000
_cell.angle_alpha   90.00
_cell.angle_beta   90.00
_cell.angle_gamma   90.00
#
_symmetry.space_group_name_H-M   'P 1'
#
loop_
_entity.id
_entity.type
_entity.pdbx_description
1 polymer ?
#
loop_
_entity_poly.entity_id
_entity_poly.type
_entity_poly.pdbx_seq_one_letter_code
_entity_poly.pdbx_strand_id
1 'polypeptide(L)'
;MSLKELEERIFAFVYHFHGFGYSLHEEVEKKVFSFLSWFGYEPKEDYSTRMKKWREKHEQQINVQLECEGLIEQGMLKLNEENKYELTKKGREEAEKSIKETEKAAISFRDRLLSPTAAARNTVIADFLLAVMKLLAGFLSASVGLIADGADAAVDTVSASVVWAGIKFKKEFLGTLIIISMMFITSISVGYESVGKIMDAITAAIPPISLPHLVVAVEGVALVAAAILYFYQRYVGKSNGSLALISQSIDSKNHIYVAAAVIIGAVFSVFGIHFVDALIGTFVAARILVDGFELSKEALSSMKGEETDFSKYEIPLERRWRLSKLETFRTWVLYSIKEDNLNTKEELINSLERAFKPKYIPIISGFKFALGKGFDFEKEFENIIKPLLEEKFIVKKGENFILTEDGKRRVCRIFKSIRYRQSR
;
A
#
# COMPACT_ATOMS: atom_id res chain seq x y z
N MET A 1 -14.88 24.31 19.87
CA MET A 1 -15.48 23.59 18.72
C MET A 1 -16.86 23.11 19.15
N SER A 2 -17.88 23.15 18.29
CA SER A 2 -19.20 22.57 18.64
C SER A 2 -19.14 21.04 18.55
N LEU A 3 -20.08 20.32 19.18
CA LEU A 3 -20.20 18.86 19.04
C LEU A 3 -20.37 18.46 17.58
N LYS A 4 -21.24 19.17 16.85
CA LYS A 4 -21.49 18.97 15.42
C LYS A 4 -20.20 19.06 14.61
N GLU A 5 -19.38 20.10 14.83
CA GLU A 5 -18.13 20.30 14.11
C GLU A 5 -17.08 19.21 14.44
N LEU A 6 -17.09 18.66 15.67
CA LEU A 6 -16.23 17.54 16.06
C LEU A 6 -16.64 16.24 15.35
N GLU A 7 -17.94 15.93 15.36
CA GLU A 7 -18.51 14.75 14.68
C GLU A 7 -18.24 14.77 13.18
N GLU A 8 -18.37 15.95 12.54
CA GLU A 8 -18.08 16.17 11.13
C GLU A 8 -16.62 15.87 10.77
N ARG A 9 -15.66 16.32 11.59
CA ARG A 9 -14.23 16.04 11.36
C ARG A 9 -13.88 14.57 11.56
N ILE A 10 -14.49 13.92 12.56
CA ILE A 10 -14.34 12.48 12.79
C ILE A 10 -14.96 11.69 11.64
N PHE A 11 -16.09 12.12 11.09
CA PHE A 11 -16.72 11.54 9.91
C PHE A 11 -15.77 11.52 8.70
N ALA A 12 -15.15 12.67 8.38
CA ALA A 12 -14.24 12.79 7.26
C ALA A 12 -13.03 11.83 7.39
N PHE A 13 -12.56 11.63 8.61
CA PHE A 13 -11.49 10.69 8.92
C PHE A 13 -11.94 9.23 8.84
N VAL A 14 -12.99 8.85 9.56
CA VAL A 14 -13.49 7.46 9.61
C VAL A 14 -13.95 7.00 8.23
N TYR A 15 -14.72 7.80 7.50
CA TYR A 15 -15.28 7.39 6.20
C TYR A 15 -14.20 7.04 5.18
N HIS A 16 -13.13 7.82 5.11
CA HIS A 16 -12.04 7.57 4.17
C HIS A 16 -11.29 6.26 4.47
N PHE A 17 -10.86 6.08 5.72
CA PHE A 17 -10.07 4.92 6.11
C PHE A 17 -10.89 3.64 6.12
N HIS A 18 -12.17 3.71 6.50
CA HIS A 18 -13.13 2.62 6.37
C HIS A 18 -13.27 2.26 4.88
N GLY A 19 -13.71 3.20 4.04
CA GLY A 19 -13.96 2.99 2.61
C GLY A 19 -12.74 2.46 1.83
N PHE A 20 -11.55 3.00 2.11
CA PHE A 20 -10.31 2.49 1.53
C PHE A 20 -10.01 1.05 1.98
N GLY A 21 -10.09 0.78 3.30
CA GLY A 21 -9.87 -0.55 3.87
C GLY A 21 -10.79 -1.62 3.28
N TYR A 22 -12.08 -1.33 3.10
CA TYR A 22 -13.02 -2.25 2.45
C TYR A 22 -12.63 -2.53 1.00
N SER A 23 -12.35 -1.48 0.22
CA SER A 23 -12.03 -1.63 -1.21
C SER A 23 -10.76 -2.45 -1.43
N LEU A 24 -9.78 -2.30 -0.53
CA LEU A 24 -8.50 -3.00 -0.58
C LEU A 24 -8.64 -4.45 -0.16
N HIS A 25 -9.35 -4.73 0.94
CA HIS A 25 -9.60 -6.09 1.41
C HIS A 25 -10.42 -6.90 0.39
N GLU A 26 -11.50 -6.33 -0.15
CA GLU A 26 -12.37 -7.00 -1.13
C GLU A 26 -11.60 -7.44 -2.39
N GLU A 27 -10.66 -6.63 -2.88
CA GLU A 27 -9.89 -6.99 -4.07
C GLU A 27 -8.82 -8.05 -3.77
N VAL A 28 -8.09 -7.90 -2.67
CA VAL A 28 -7.06 -8.87 -2.28
C VAL A 28 -7.71 -10.23 -2.06
N GLU A 29 -8.82 -10.28 -1.32
CA GLU A 29 -9.58 -11.52 -1.12
C GLU A 29 -10.18 -12.04 -2.43
N LYS A 30 -10.76 -11.20 -3.30
CA LYS A 30 -11.27 -11.67 -4.61
C LYS A 30 -10.16 -12.27 -5.47
N LYS A 31 -8.98 -11.67 -5.52
CA LYS A 31 -7.85 -12.21 -6.28
C LYS A 31 -7.32 -13.51 -5.66
N VAL A 32 -7.17 -13.54 -4.35
CA VAL A 32 -6.72 -14.73 -3.61
C VAL A 32 -7.74 -15.86 -3.74
N PHE A 33 -9.04 -15.61 -3.55
CA PHE A 33 -10.08 -16.62 -3.69
C PHE A 33 -10.33 -17.03 -5.13
N SER A 34 -10.23 -16.12 -6.11
CA SER A 34 -10.26 -16.49 -7.52
C SER A 34 -9.11 -17.45 -7.84
N PHE A 35 -7.91 -17.18 -7.33
CA PHE A 35 -6.77 -18.08 -7.48
C PHE A 35 -6.99 -19.41 -6.74
N LEU A 36 -7.47 -19.40 -5.50
CA LEU A 36 -7.72 -20.61 -4.70
C LEU A 36 -8.89 -21.46 -5.22
N SER A 37 -9.90 -20.85 -5.84
CA SER A 37 -11.02 -21.56 -6.48
C SER A 37 -10.56 -22.42 -7.66
N TRP A 38 -9.47 -22.02 -8.33
CA TRP A 38 -8.84 -22.83 -9.37
C TRP A 38 -8.23 -24.13 -8.84
N PHE A 39 -7.93 -24.17 -7.53
CA PHE A 39 -7.47 -25.35 -6.80
C PHE A 39 -8.60 -26.08 -6.03
N GLY A 40 -9.87 -25.79 -6.34
CA GLY A 40 -11.02 -26.47 -5.74
C GLY A 40 -11.36 -26.04 -4.31
N TYR A 41 -10.82 -24.91 -3.83
CA TYR A 41 -11.13 -24.38 -2.51
C TYR A 41 -12.36 -23.45 -2.58
N GLU A 42 -13.50 -23.91 -2.06
CA GLU A 42 -14.67 -23.08 -1.82
C GLU A 42 -14.74 -22.64 -0.35
N PRO A 43 -14.76 -21.34 -0.04
CA PRO A 43 -14.85 -20.86 1.33
C PRO A 43 -16.20 -21.25 1.96
N LYS A 44 -16.16 -21.84 3.16
CA LYS A 44 -17.34 -22.31 3.92
C LYS A 44 -18.31 -21.21 4.38
N GLU A 45 -17.92 -19.94 4.32
CA GLU A 45 -18.72 -18.82 4.84
C GLU A 45 -18.79 -17.71 3.77
N ASP A 46 -20.00 -17.28 3.41
CA ASP A 46 -20.22 -16.22 2.41
C ASP A 46 -19.59 -14.90 2.89
N TYR A 47 -18.84 -14.25 1.99
CA TYR A 47 -18.10 -13.00 2.23
C TYR A 47 -18.97 -11.94 2.90
N SER A 48 -20.22 -11.80 2.44
CA SER A 48 -21.19 -10.84 2.97
C SER A 48 -21.43 -11.01 4.48
N THR A 49 -21.39 -12.25 4.95
CA THR A 49 -21.73 -12.65 6.33
C THR A 49 -20.54 -12.50 7.26
N ARG A 50 -19.34 -12.89 6.81
CA ARG A 50 -18.09 -12.73 7.57
C ARG A 50 -17.72 -11.24 7.69
N MET A 51 -17.93 -10.48 6.62
CA MET A 51 -17.74 -9.04 6.60
C MET A 51 -18.74 -8.34 7.52
N LYS A 52 -20.01 -8.76 7.55
CA LYS A 52 -21.01 -8.22 8.48
C LYS A 52 -20.61 -8.43 9.95
N LYS A 53 -20.09 -9.61 10.30
CA LYS A 53 -19.56 -9.88 11.66
C LYS A 53 -18.31 -9.06 12.00
N TRP A 54 -17.35 -8.94 11.08
CA TRP A 54 -16.13 -8.13 11.31
C TRP A 54 -16.46 -6.64 11.47
N ARG A 55 -17.38 -6.16 10.63
CA ARG A 55 -17.99 -4.83 10.65
C ARG A 55 -18.70 -4.57 11.99
N GLU A 56 -19.58 -5.47 12.43
CA GLU A 56 -20.27 -5.39 13.74
C GLU A 56 -19.30 -5.41 14.94
N LYS A 57 -18.16 -6.12 14.84
CA LYS A 57 -17.17 -6.24 15.92
C LYS A 57 -16.23 -5.04 16.07
N HIS A 58 -15.87 -4.35 14.97
CA HIS A 58 -14.89 -3.25 14.98
C HIS A 58 -15.53 -1.85 14.88
N GLU A 59 -16.83 -1.75 14.58
CA GLU A 59 -17.56 -0.46 14.52
C GLU A 59 -18.17 -0.02 15.84
N GLN A 60 -17.98 -0.77 16.93
CA GLN A 60 -18.71 -0.56 18.18
C GLN A 60 -18.18 0.55 19.11
N GLN A 61 -17.24 1.42 18.71
CA GLN A 61 -16.56 2.30 19.69
C GLN A 61 -16.11 3.68 19.18
N ILE A 62 -17.01 4.55 18.71
CA ILE A 62 -16.77 6.01 18.80
C ILE A 62 -18.11 6.73 19.03
N ASN A 63 -18.55 6.82 20.28
CA ASN A 63 -19.57 7.79 20.67
C ASN A 63 -18.86 9.06 21.12
N VAL A 64 -18.82 10.06 20.22
CA VAL A 64 -18.11 11.33 20.44
C VAL A 64 -18.63 12.04 21.69
N GLN A 65 -19.93 11.92 21.97
CA GLN A 65 -20.53 12.52 23.15
C GLN A 65 -20.05 11.84 24.44
N LEU A 66 -20.06 10.50 24.51
CA LEU A 66 -19.53 9.76 25.67
C LEU A 66 -18.04 10.03 25.91
N GLU A 67 -17.25 10.12 24.84
CA GLU A 67 -15.82 10.49 24.93
C GLU A 67 -15.64 11.92 25.45
N CYS A 68 -16.45 12.88 24.97
CA CYS A 68 -16.44 14.24 25.48
C CYS A 68 -16.87 14.34 26.95
N GLU A 69 -17.88 13.57 27.35
CA GLU A 69 -18.32 13.47 28.75
C GLU A 69 -17.20 12.93 29.64
N GLY A 70 -16.54 11.84 29.25
CA GLY A 70 -15.38 11.31 29.97
C GLY A 70 -14.22 12.30 30.08
N LEU A 71 -13.94 13.07 29.02
CA LEU A 71 -12.91 14.12 29.05
C LEU A 71 -13.29 15.32 29.94
N ILE A 72 -14.58 15.62 30.08
CA ILE A 72 -15.09 16.62 31.04
C ILE A 72 -14.91 16.10 32.47
N GLU A 73 -15.29 14.84 32.75
CA GLU A 73 -15.10 14.21 34.06
C GLU A 73 -13.62 14.19 34.49
N GLN A 74 -12.71 13.97 33.54
CA GLN A 74 -11.26 14.00 33.78
C GLN A 74 -10.69 15.43 33.90
N GLY A 75 -11.52 16.45 33.74
CA GLY A 75 -11.15 17.87 33.82
C GLY A 75 -10.31 18.36 32.65
N MET A 76 -10.34 17.68 31.50
CA MET A 76 -9.59 18.04 30.28
C MET A 76 -10.38 18.97 29.36
N LEU A 77 -11.71 18.81 29.31
CA LEU A 77 -12.61 19.66 28.56
C LEU A 77 -13.54 20.46 29.49
N LYS A 78 -14.00 21.61 29.00
CA LYS A 78 -15.12 22.37 29.57
C LYS A 78 -16.00 22.90 28.45
N LEU A 79 -17.27 23.15 28.76
CA LEU A 79 -18.16 23.93 27.90
C LEU A 79 -18.03 25.41 28.27
N ASN A 80 -17.93 26.28 27.28
CA ASN A 80 -17.98 27.73 27.47
C ASN A 80 -19.43 28.24 27.51
N GLU A 81 -19.61 29.55 27.72
CA GLU A 81 -20.94 30.19 27.79
C GLU A 81 -21.76 30.03 26.49
N GLU A 82 -21.11 29.70 25.37
CA GLU A 82 -21.73 29.45 24.07
C GLU A 82 -21.95 27.94 23.79
N ASN A 83 -21.86 27.07 24.80
CA ASN A 83 -21.95 25.60 24.65
C ASN A 83 -20.92 25.00 23.67
N LYS A 84 -19.74 25.61 23.53
CA LYS A 84 -18.63 25.07 22.74
C LYS A 84 -17.62 24.39 23.66
N TYR A 85 -17.07 23.27 23.19
CA TYR A 85 -15.96 22.60 23.88
C TYR A 85 -14.69 23.43 23.80
N GLU A 86 -14.07 23.64 24.96
CA GLU A 86 -12.78 24.26 25.15
C GLU A 86 -11.88 23.37 26.01
N LEU A 87 -10.60 23.32 25.66
CA LEU A 87 -9.61 22.67 26.51
C LEU A 87 -9.39 23.47 27.80
N THR A 88 -9.41 22.79 28.94
CA THR A 88 -8.90 23.35 30.20
C THR A 88 -7.39 23.51 30.14
N LYS A 89 -6.76 24.12 31.15
CA LYS A 89 -5.30 24.19 31.22
C LYS A 89 -4.68 22.78 31.22
N LYS A 90 -5.22 21.87 32.04
CA LYS A 90 -4.84 20.46 32.09
C LYS A 90 -5.02 19.76 30.73
N GLY A 91 -6.16 20.00 30.08
CA GLY A 91 -6.42 19.45 28.74
C GLY A 91 -5.44 19.94 27.68
N ARG A 92 -5.02 21.22 27.72
CA ARG A 92 -3.99 21.75 26.81
C ARG A 92 -2.64 21.13 27.07
N GLU A 93 -2.22 21.01 28.32
CA GLU A 93 -0.96 20.38 28.70
C GLU A 93 -0.91 18.91 28.25
N GLU A 94 -1.99 18.15 28.46
CA GLU A 94 -2.07 16.74 28.01
C GLU A 94 -2.11 16.62 26.48
N ALA A 95 -2.85 17.50 25.79
CA ALA A 95 -2.88 17.53 24.33
C ALA A 95 -1.50 17.87 23.74
N GLU A 96 -0.79 18.86 24.29
CA GLU A 96 0.57 19.19 23.87
C GLU A 96 1.56 18.06 24.12
N LYS A 97 1.44 17.37 25.26
CA LYS A 97 2.25 16.18 25.58
C LYS A 97 1.99 15.06 24.58
N SER A 98 0.72 14.74 24.32
CA SER A 98 0.31 13.73 23.33
C SER A 98 0.82 14.06 21.92
N ILE A 99 0.72 15.33 21.49
CA ILE A 99 1.26 15.78 20.20
C ILE A 99 2.77 15.55 20.15
N LYS A 100 3.52 15.95 21.19
CA LYS A 100 4.99 15.77 21.25
C LYS A 100 5.40 14.29 21.24
N GLU A 101 4.71 13.43 21.97
CA GLU A 101 4.98 11.99 22.00
C GLU A 101 4.70 11.35 20.63
N THR A 102 3.58 11.72 20.03
CA THR A 102 3.18 11.23 18.71
C THR A 102 4.11 11.73 17.60
N GLU A 103 4.57 12.98 17.67
CA GLU A 103 5.57 13.55 16.76
C GLU A 103 6.91 12.85 16.89
N LYS A 104 7.40 12.61 18.11
CA LYS A 104 8.62 11.83 18.33
C LYS A 104 8.50 10.41 17.77
N ALA A 105 7.37 9.75 17.98
CA ALA A 105 7.11 8.43 17.43
C ALA A 105 7.07 8.45 15.90
N ALA A 106 6.40 9.44 15.30
CA ALA A 106 6.30 9.59 13.85
C ALA A 106 7.67 9.88 13.20
N ILE A 107 8.49 10.76 13.79
CA ILE A 107 9.85 11.05 13.33
C ILE A 107 10.71 9.80 13.46
N SER A 108 10.71 9.14 14.62
CA SER A 108 11.49 7.92 14.85
C SER A 108 11.11 6.82 13.85
N PHE A 109 9.82 6.61 13.63
CA PHE A 109 9.32 5.66 12.64
C PHE A 109 9.78 6.04 11.23
N ARG A 110 9.58 7.30 10.82
CA ARG A 110 10.00 7.79 9.50
C ARG A 110 11.49 7.57 9.29
N ASP A 111 12.32 7.92 10.26
CA ASP A 111 13.77 7.82 10.11
C ASP A 111 14.24 6.35 10.14
N ARG A 112 13.58 5.48 10.90
CA ARG A 112 13.91 4.05 11.00
C ARG A 112 13.36 3.16 9.89
N LEU A 113 12.31 3.60 9.18
CA LEU A 113 11.63 2.81 8.15
C LEU A 113 11.51 3.55 6.82
N LEU A 114 11.12 4.82 6.82
CA LEU A 114 10.81 5.54 5.57
C LEU A 114 11.97 6.37 5.01
N SER A 115 13.12 6.40 5.68
CA SER A 115 14.33 7.03 5.15
C SER A 115 15.00 6.10 4.12
N PRO A 116 15.64 6.64 3.06
CA PRO A 116 16.26 5.81 2.04
C PRO A 116 17.32 4.84 2.59
N THR A 117 18.14 5.30 3.52
CA THR A 117 19.18 4.49 4.17
C THR A 117 18.58 3.38 5.03
N ALA A 118 17.49 3.66 5.76
CA ALA A 118 16.84 2.64 6.57
C ALA A 118 16.07 1.64 5.71
N ALA A 119 15.44 2.08 4.62
CA ALA A 119 14.80 1.19 3.65
C ALA A 119 15.80 0.20 3.07
N ALA A 120 16.94 0.67 2.55
CA ALA A 120 17.97 -0.21 2.02
C ALA A 120 18.56 -1.16 3.08
N ARG A 121 18.76 -0.69 4.34
CA ARG A 121 19.18 -1.56 5.44
C ARG A 121 18.16 -2.66 5.71
N ASN A 122 16.88 -2.32 5.74
CA ASN A 122 15.82 -3.27 6.03
C ASN A 122 15.65 -4.29 4.88
N THR A 123 15.89 -3.87 3.63
CA THR A 123 16.00 -4.77 2.47
C THR A 123 17.11 -5.80 2.71
N VAL A 124 18.33 -5.38 3.07
CA VAL A 124 19.45 -6.29 3.37
C VAL A 124 19.08 -7.33 4.42
N ILE A 125 18.44 -6.90 5.51
CA ILE A 125 18.03 -7.81 6.59
C ILE A 125 16.98 -8.81 6.09
N ALA A 126 16.00 -8.36 5.30
CA ALA A 126 14.95 -9.21 4.76
C ALA A 126 15.52 -10.24 3.77
N ASP A 127 16.33 -9.80 2.81
CA ASP A 127 16.94 -10.69 1.80
C ASP A 127 17.85 -11.72 2.46
N PHE A 128 18.63 -11.32 3.47
CA PHE A 128 19.47 -12.24 4.23
C PHE A 128 18.65 -13.34 4.92
N LEU A 129 17.55 -12.97 5.58
CA LEU A 129 16.68 -13.93 6.25
C LEU A 129 16.00 -14.86 5.24
N LEU A 130 15.59 -14.34 4.08
CA LEU A 130 15.03 -15.15 3.00
C LEU A 130 16.05 -16.13 2.45
N ALA A 131 17.28 -15.69 2.18
CA ALA A 131 18.36 -16.54 1.68
C ALA A 131 18.65 -17.70 2.63
N VAL A 132 18.81 -17.40 3.94
CA VAL A 132 19.04 -18.43 4.96
C VAL A 132 17.89 -19.43 5.02
N MET A 133 16.64 -18.94 5.05
CA MET A 133 15.46 -19.79 5.12
C MET A 133 15.33 -20.70 3.89
N LYS A 134 15.51 -20.14 2.68
CA LYS A 134 15.43 -20.86 1.40
C LYS A 134 16.52 -21.91 1.29
N LEU A 135 17.78 -21.55 1.55
CA LEU A 135 18.91 -22.49 1.48
C LEU A 135 18.74 -23.66 2.46
N LEU A 136 18.42 -23.38 3.72
CA LEU A 136 18.20 -24.43 4.73
C LEU A 136 17.08 -25.38 4.30
N ALA A 137 15.93 -24.84 3.87
CA ALA A 137 14.82 -25.65 3.40
C ALA A 137 15.13 -26.41 2.10
N GLY A 138 15.91 -25.81 1.19
CA GLY A 138 16.37 -26.41 -0.05
C GLY A 138 17.24 -27.64 0.21
N PHE A 139 18.21 -27.54 1.10
CA PHE A 139 19.04 -28.68 1.51
C PHE A 139 18.23 -29.78 2.22
N LEU A 140 17.32 -29.41 3.12
CA LEU A 140 16.47 -30.38 3.83
C LEU A 140 15.49 -31.10 2.89
N SER A 141 15.01 -30.44 1.84
CA SER A 141 14.08 -30.98 0.84
C SER A 141 14.77 -31.59 -0.38
N ALA A 142 16.11 -31.57 -0.43
CA ALA A 142 16.91 -31.89 -1.62
C ALA A 142 16.39 -31.18 -2.90
N SER A 143 15.79 -29.99 -2.75
CA SER A 143 15.18 -29.25 -3.85
C SER A 143 16.25 -28.36 -4.51
N VAL A 144 16.73 -28.78 -5.68
CA VAL A 144 17.70 -28.01 -6.47
C VAL A 144 17.16 -26.61 -6.80
N GLY A 145 15.87 -26.50 -7.15
CA GLY A 145 15.25 -25.21 -7.46
C GLY A 145 15.22 -24.26 -6.26
N LEU A 146 14.88 -24.75 -5.07
CA LEU A 146 14.88 -23.93 -3.86
C LEU A 146 16.30 -23.57 -3.37
N ILE A 147 17.28 -24.45 -3.62
CA ILE A 147 18.69 -24.14 -3.36
C ILE A 147 19.17 -23.03 -4.31
N ALA A 148 18.85 -23.12 -5.60
CA ALA A 148 19.20 -22.10 -6.59
C ALA A 148 18.59 -20.74 -6.24
N ASP A 149 17.28 -20.68 -5.96
CA ASP A 149 16.60 -19.45 -5.56
C ASP A 149 17.09 -18.92 -4.20
N GLY A 150 17.48 -19.79 -3.27
CA GLY A 150 18.15 -19.39 -2.03
C GLY A 150 19.55 -18.81 -2.24
N ALA A 151 20.31 -19.32 -3.21
CA ALA A 151 21.61 -18.80 -3.58
C ALA A 151 21.49 -17.44 -4.28
N ASP A 152 20.51 -17.27 -5.16
CA ASP A 152 20.18 -15.98 -5.76
C ASP A 152 19.84 -14.95 -4.68
N ALA A 153 18.95 -15.28 -3.73
CA ALA A 153 18.63 -14.38 -2.60
C ALA A 153 19.87 -14.00 -1.75
N ALA A 154 20.88 -14.87 -1.68
CA ALA A 154 22.15 -14.54 -1.02
C ALA A 154 22.96 -13.51 -1.83
N VAL A 155 22.97 -13.63 -3.16
CA VAL A 155 23.55 -12.63 -4.07
C VAL A 155 22.81 -11.29 -3.95
N ASP A 156 21.49 -11.33 -3.81
CA ASP A 156 20.67 -10.12 -3.63
C ASP A 156 20.94 -9.45 -2.28
N THR A 157 21.19 -10.24 -1.23
CA THR A 157 21.65 -9.71 0.05
C THR A 157 22.95 -8.91 -0.10
N VAL A 158 23.88 -9.40 -0.92
CA VAL A 158 25.15 -8.70 -1.22
C VAL A 158 24.87 -7.44 -2.05
N SER A 159 24.06 -7.53 -3.10
CA SER A 159 23.72 -6.40 -3.95
C SER A 159 23.01 -5.28 -3.15
N ALA A 160 22.05 -5.65 -2.31
CA ALA A 160 21.34 -4.77 -1.38
C ALA A 160 22.27 -4.12 -0.36
N SER A 161 23.30 -4.85 0.09
CA SER A 161 24.32 -4.31 1.01
C SER A 161 25.12 -3.21 0.34
N VAL A 162 25.45 -3.37 -0.95
CA VAL A 162 26.11 -2.31 -1.71
C VAL A 162 25.18 -1.13 -1.98
N VAL A 163 23.89 -1.36 -2.25
CA VAL A 163 22.90 -0.28 -2.35
C VAL A 163 22.81 0.51 -1.04
N TRP A 164 22.72 -0.18 0.10
CA TRP A 164 22.68 0.45 1.41
C TRP A 164 23.94 1.29 1.68
N ALA A 165 25.12 0.74 1.40
CA ALA A 165 26.38 1.48 1.50
C ALA A 165 26.41 2.67 0.53
N GLY A 166 25.95 2.49 -0.71
CA GLY A 166 25.85 3.52 -1.73
C GLY A 166 25.00 4.71 -1.26
N ILE A 167 23.79 4.47 -0.76
CA ILE A 167 22.92 5.52 -0.22
C ILE A 167 23.58 6.18 1.00
N LYS A 168 24.15 5.38 1.93
CA LYS A 168 24.81 5.90 3.15
C LYS A 168 26.00 6.82 2.84
N PHE A 169 26.79 6.49 1.81
CA PHE A 169 27.96 7.26 1.39
C PHE A 169 27.69 8.21 0.23
N LYS A 170 26.43 8.48 -0.11
CA LYS A 170 26.01 9.38 -1.22
C LYS A 170 26.57 8.97 -2.59
N LYS A 171 26.77 7.67 -2.81
CA LYS A 171 27.13 7.02 -4.07
C LYS A 171 25.99 6.14 -4.58
N GLU A 172 24.76 6.63 -4.50
CA GLU A 172 23.55 5.87 -4.79
C GLU A 172 23.56 5.24 -6.19
N PHE A 173 24.07 5.98 -7.18
CA PHE A 173 24.13 5.52 -8.57
C PHE A 173 24.92 4.21 -8.74
N LEU A 174 25.95 3.97 -7.91
CA LEU A 174 26.70 2.71 -7.93
C LEU A 174 25.80 1.53 -7.52
N GLY A 175 24.91 1.74 -6.55
CA GLY A 175 23.91 0.75 -6.15
C GLY A 175 22.94 0.42 -7.30
N THR A 176 22.46 1.45 -8.01
CA THR A 176 21.61 1.27 -9.20
C THR A 176 22.29 0.40 -10.26
N LEU A 177 23.55 0.69 -10.59
CA LEU A 177 24.30 -0.09 -11.59
C LEU A 177 24.52 -1.54 -11.16
N ILE A 178 24.75 -1.79 -9.86
CA ILE A 178 24.91 -3.13 -9.33
C ILE A 178 23.62 -3.94 -9.44
N ILE A 179 22.47 -3.36 -9.09
CA ILE A 179 21.18 -4.04 -9.24
C ILE A 179 20.93 -4.37 -10.71
N ILE A 180 21.13 -3.42 -11.63
CA ILE A 180 20.98 -3.65 -13.08
C ILE A 180 21.90 -4.79 -13.55
N SER A 181 23.15 -4.79 -13.12
CA SER A 181 24.13 -5.83 -13.49
C SER A 181 23.70 -7.19 -12.97
N MET A 182 23.24 -7.27 -11.71
CA MET A 182 22.73 -8.51 -11.13
C MET A 182 21.49 -9.00 -11.86
N MET A 183 20.55 -8.13 -12.22
CA MET A 183 19.37 -8.52 -13.00
C MET A 183 19.74 -9.17 -14.35
N PHE A 184 20.76 -8.67 -15.04
CA PHE A 184 21.26 -9.33 -16.26
C PHE A 184 21.89 -10.68 -15.96
N ILE A 185 22.68 -10.80 -14.90
CA ILE A 185 23.27 -12.07 -14.46
C ILE A 185 22.17 -13.08 -14.12
N THR A 186 21.20 -12.71 -13.29
CA THR A 186 20.07 -13.55 -12.90
C THR A 186 19.24 -13.96 -14.11
N SER A 187 18.94 -13.03 -15.03
CA SER A 187 18.21 -13.34 -16.27
C SER A 187 18.95 -14.37 -17.13
N ILE A 188 20.26 -14.22 -17.33
CA ILE A 188 21.08 -15.16 -18.10
C ILE A 188 21.16 -16.51 -17.38
N SER A 189 21.38 -16.51 -16.07
CA SER A 189 21.49 -17.72 -15.24
C SER A 189 20.20 -18.54 -15.29
N VAL A 190 19.07 -17.91 -14.94
CA VAL A 190 17.74 -18.54 -14.94
C VAL A 190 17.36 -18.98 -16.35
N GLY A 191 17.66 -18.17 -17.37
CA GLY A 191 17.39 -18.52 -18.77
C GLY A 191 18.19 -19.75 -19.23
N TYR A 192 19.48 -19.81 -18.90
CA TYR A 192 20.35 -20.94 -19.22
C TYR A 192 19.87 -22.22 -18.53
N GLU A 193 19.56 -22.17 -17.24
CA GLU A 193 19.04 -23.32 -16.48
C GLU A 193 17.70 -23.79 -17.04
N SER A 194 16.80 -22.86 -17.35
CA SER A 194 15.48 -23.17 -17.90
C SER A 194 15.57 -23.86 -19.26
N VAL A 195 16.42 -23.38 -20.16
CA VAL A 195 16.65 -24.03 -21.47
C VAL A 195 17.28 -25.40 -21.30
N GLY A 196 18.26 -25.54 -20.39
CA GLY A 196 18.86 -26.83 -20.05
C GLY A 196 17.83 -27.84 -19.57
N LYS A 197 16.96 -27.46 -18.63
CA LYS A 197 15.85 -28.30 -18.14
C LYS A 197 14.86 -28.69 -19.23
N ILE A 198 14.58 -27.83 -20.21
CA ILE A 198 13.74 -28.19 -21.37
C ILE A 198 14.42 -29.30 -22.19
N MET A 199 15.73 -29.19 -22.42
CA MET A 199 16.50 -30.21 -23.16
C MET A 199 16.64 -31.53 -22.38
N ASP A 200 16.80 -31.44 -21.06
CA ASP A 200 16.92 -32.59 -20.17
C ASP A 200 15.58 -33.29 -19.96
N ALA A 201 14.46 -32.56 -19.90
CA ALA A 201 13.11 -33.14 -19.83
C ALA A 201 12.77 -33.98 -21.07
N ILE A 202 13.50 -33.79 -22.18
CA ILE A 202 13.39 -34.60 -23.39
C ILE A 202 14.24 -35.89 -23.29
N THR A 203 15.25 -35.94 -22.40
CA THR A 203 16.30 -36.98 -22.41
C THR A 203 16.53 -37.73 -21.09
N ALA A 204 16.05 -37.26 -19.94
CA ALA A 204 16.36 -37.83 -18.62
C ALA A 204 15.18 -37.85 -17.63
N ALA A 205 15.22 -38.83 -16.70
CA ALA A 205 14.33 -38.90 -15.55
C ALA A 205 14.90 -38.03 -14.41
N ILE A 206 14.29 -36.87 -14.15
CA ILE A 206 14.69 -35.96 -13.08
C ILE A 206 14.31 -36.58 -11.72
N PRO A 207 15.23 -36.68 -10.73
CA PRO A 207 14.90 -37.22 -9.43
C PRO A 207 13.84 -36.36 -8.72
N PRO A 208 12.82 -36.97 -8.09
CA PRO A 208 11.72 -36.24 -7.48
C PRO A 208 12.16 -35.46 -6.24
N ILE A 209 11.53 -34.31 -6.01
CA ILE A 209 11.69 -33.50 -4.80
C ILE A 209 11.22 -34.32 -3.59
N SER A 210 12.02 -34.40 -2.52
CA SER A 210 11.69 -35.24 -1.36
C SER A 210 10.60 -34.64 -0.47
N LEU A 211 10.52 -33.31 -0.39
CA LEU A 211 9.56 -32.57 0.45
C LEU A 211 8.92 -31.37 -0.31
N PRO A 212 8.05 -31.61 -1.31
CA PRO A 212 7.46 -30.54 -2.12
C PRO A 212 6.60 -29.56 -1.30
N HIS A 213 5.96 -30.02 -0.23
CA HIS A 213 5.16 -29.14 0.65
C HIS A 213 6.01 -28.12 1.42
N LEU A 214 7.24 -28.50 1.81
CA LEU A 214 8.17 -27.57 2.46
C LEU A 214 8.61 -26.48 1.49
N VAL A 215 8.87 -26.85 0.22
CA VAL A 215 9.21 -25.92 -0.85
C VAL A 215 8.09 -24.91 -1.07
N VAL A 216 6.85 -25.38 -1.25
CA VAL A 216 5.68 -24.50 -1.45
C VAL A 216 5.46 -23.56 -0.25
N ALA A 217 5.64 -24.04 0.98
CA ALA A 217 5.47 -23.21 2.18
C ALA A 217 6.52 -22.09 2.27
N VAL A 218 7.80 -22.43 2.06
CA VAL A 218 8.91 -21.48 2.14
C VAL A 218 8.84 -20.45 1.02
N GLU A 219 8.55 -20.88 -0.20
CA GLU A 219 8.32 -19.97 -1.32
C GLU A 219 7.08 -19.09 -1.14
N GLY A 220 6.03 -19.62 -0.49
CA GLY A 220 4.86 -18.83 -0.13
C GLY A 220 5.21 -17.67 0.80
N VAL A 221 6.07 -17.91 1.80
CA VAL A 221 6.59 -16.85 2.68
C VAL A 221 7.48 -15.88 1.90
N ALA A 222 8.37 -16.38 1.04
CA ALA A 222 9.24 -15.56 0.22
C ALA A 222 8.46 -14.66 -0.74
N LEU A 223 7.40 -15.17 -1.36
CA LEU A 223 6.50 -14.41 -2.25
C LEU A 223 5.85 -13.24 -1.50
N VAL A 224 5.35 -13.48 -0.29
CA VAL A 224 4.73 -12.42 0.53
C VAL A 224 5.77 -11.38 0.95
N ALA A 225 6.96 -11.82 1.37
CA ALA A 225 8.05 -10.92 1.72
C ALA A 225 8.52 -10.06 0.54
N ALA A 226 8.70 -10.67 -0.64
CA ALA A 226 9.06 -9.98 -1.88
C ALA A 226 7.98 -8.96 -2.30
N ALA A 227 6.70 -9.29 -2.13
CA ALA A 227 5.60 -8.35 -2.35
C ALA A 227 5.70 -7.16 -1.39
N ILE A 228 5.88 -7.39 -0.09
CA ILE A 228 6.04 -6.32 0.91
C ILE A 228 7.24 -5.43 0.57
N LEU A 229 8.39 -6.02 0.24
CA LEU A 229 9.60 -5.30 -0.16
C LEU A 229 9.38 -4.46 -1.41
N TYR A 230 8.75 -5.03 -2.45
CA TYR A 230 8.37 -4.31 -3.66
C TYR A 230 7.58 -3.04 -3.33
N PHE A 231 6.50 -3.14 -2.56
CA PHE A 231 5.68 -1.99 -2.18
C PHE A 231 6.45 -0.97 -1.36
N TYR A 232 7.18 -1.43 -0.35
CA TYR A 232 7.93 -0.60 0.58
C TYR A 232 9.05 0.18 -0.10
N GLN A 233 9.90 -0.51 -0.86
CA GLN A 233 11.02 0.10 -1.60
C GLN A 233 10.51 1.04 -2.69
N ARG A 234 9.43 0.67 -3.40
CA ARG A 234 8.79 1.54 -4.40
C ARG A 234 8.29 2.83 -3.76
N TYR A 235 7.60 2.73 -2.63
CA TYR A 235 7.07 3.89 -1.90
C TYR A 235 8.18 4.81 -1.41
N VAL A 236 9.21 4.26 -0.75
CA VAL A 236 10.34 5.06 -0.23
C VAL A 236 11.16 5.64 -1.38
N GLY A 237 11.43 4.86 -2.42
CA GLY A 237 12.16 5.27 -3.62
C GLY A 237 11.50 6.45 -4.32
N LYS A 238 10.21 6.33 -4.66
CA LYS A 238 9.43 7.40 -5.29
C LYS A 238 9.33 8.63 -4.39
N SER A 239 9.12 8.44 -3.09
CA SER A 239 8.94 9.53 -2.13
C SER A 239 10.19 10.38 -1.90
N ASN A 240 11.38 9.83 -2.18
CA ASN A 240 12.67 10.46 -1.94
C ASN A 240 13.51 10.65 -3.22
N GLY A 241 12.97 10.31 -4.40
CA GLY A 241 13.69 10.41 -5.68
C GLY A 241 14.89 9.46 -5.78
N SER A 242 14.81 8.28 -5.15
CA SER A 242 15.89 7.32 -5.09
C SER A 242 15.75 6.25 -6.18
N LEU A 243 16.54 6.37 -7.25
CA LEU A 243 16.58 5.41 -8.34
C LEU A 243 17.11 4.04 -7.89
N ALA A 244 18.00 3.99 -6.90
CA ALA A 244 18.50 2.72 -6.38
C ALA A 244 17.39 1.92 -5.67
N LEU A 245 16.55 2.58 -4.85
CA LEU A 245 15.41 1.93 -4.21
C LEU A 245 14.32 1.55 -5.21
N ILE A 246 14.13 2.33 -6.26
CA ILE A 246 13.24 1.93 -7.36
C ILE A 246 13.77 0.69 -8.07
N SER A 247 15.08 0.61 -8.29
CA SER A 247 15.71 -0.58 -8.89
C SER A 247 15.53 -1.81 -8.00
N GLN A 248 15.78 -1.68 -6.68
CA GLN A 248 15.50 -2.76 -5.71
C GLN A 248 14.02 -3.17 -5.72
N SER A 249 13.09 -2.22 -5.88
CA SER A 249 11.66 -2.56 -5.96
C SER A 249 11.33 -3.42 -7.18
N ILE A 250 11.96 -3.13 -8.32
CA ILE A 250 11.75 -3.91 -9.55
C ILE A 250 12.37 -5.30 -9.41
N ASP A 251 13.52 -5.40 -8.76
CA ASP A 251 14.17 -6.66 -8.42
C ASP A 251 13.31 -7.51 -7.47
N SER A 252 12.78 -6.92 -6.40
CA SER A 252 11.81 -7.57 -5.50
C SER A 252 10.55 -8.04 -6.22
N LYS A 253 10.06 -7.27 -7.20
CA LYS A 253 8.94 -7.67 -8.07
C LYS A 253 9.31 -8.90 -8.91
N ASN A 254 10.56 -9.03 -9.35
CA ASN A 254 11.01 -10.21 -10.07
C ASN A 254 11.05 -11.45 -9.17
N HIS A 255 11.44 -11.32 -7.90
CA HIS A 255 11.35 -12.42 -6.94
C HIS A 255 9.92 -12.91 -6.68
N ILE A 256 8.90 -12.05 -6.83
CA ILE A 256 7.50 -12.50 -6.80
C ILE A 256 7.24 -13.48 -7.96
N TYR A 257 7.74 -13.18 -9.17
CA TYR A 257 7.59 -14.07 -10.32
C TYR A 257 8.41 -15.36 -10.17
N VAL A 258 9.64 -15.27 -9.67
CA VAL A 258 10.49 -16.44 -9.40
C VAL A 258 9.83 -17.35 -8.36
N ALA A 259 9.42 -16.82 -7.20
CA ALA A 259 8.76 -17.61 -6.16
C ALA A 259 7.46 -18.25 -6.66
N ALA A 260 6.66 -17.52 -7.44
CA ALA A 260 5.46 -18.08 -8.07
C ALA A 260 5.81 -19.22 -9.05
N ALA A 261 6.89 -19.07 -9.83
CA ALA A 261 7.37 -20.10 -10.74
C ALA A 261 7.79 -21.36 -9.98
N VAL A 262 8.58 -21.22 -8.92
CA VAL A 262 9.04 -22.37 -8.10
C VAL A 262 7.86 -23.07 -7.42
N ILE A 263 6.86 -22.32 -6.91
CA ILE A 263 5.63 -22.91 -6.35
C ILE A 263 4.90 -23.72 -7.42
N ILE A 264 4.69 -23.14 -8.60
CA ILE A 264 3.99 -23.81 -9.69
C ILE A 264 4.78 -25.06 -10.11
N GLY A 265 6.09 -24.95 -10.31
CA GLY A 265 6.97 -26.06 -10.64
C GLY A 265 6.90 -27.20 -9.60
N ALA A 266 6.95 -26.86 -8.31
CA ALA A 266 6.81 -27.83 -7.22
C ALA A 266 5.44 -28.53 -7.22
N VAL A 267 4.36 -27.79 -7.45
CA VAL A 267 3.00 -28.36 -7.54
C VAL A 267 2.88 -29.30 -8.74
N PHE A 268 3.34 -28.90 -9.94
CA PHE A 268 3.29 -29.75 -11.14
C PHE A 268 4.20 -30.98 -11.04
N SER A 269 5.32 -30.87 -10.33
CA SER A 269 6.21 -32.00 -10.04
C SER A 269 5.51 -33.09 -9.21
N VAL A 270 4.61 -32.72 -8.29
CA VAL A 270 3.76 -33.69 -7.55
C VAL A 270 2.87 -34.51 -8.49
N PHE A 271 2.45 -33.93 -9.62
CA PHE A 271 1.65 -34.60 -10.65
C PHE A 271 2.51 -35.29 -11.73
N GLY A 272 3.83 -35.36 -11.56
CA GLY A 272 4.74 -35.97 -12.53
C GLY A 272 4.98 -35.13 -13.79
N ILE A 273 4.63 -33.84 -13.78
CA ILE A 273 4.81 -32.92 -14.90
C ILE A 273 6.04 -32.05 -14.62
N HIS A 274 7.17 -32.39 -15.23
CA HIS A 274 8.46 -31.78 -14.89
C HIS A 274 8.91 -30.65 -15.84
N PHE A 275 8.26 -30.46 -16.99
CA PHE A 275 8.65 -29.43 -17.98
C PHE A 275 8.08 -28.03 -17.69
N VAL A 276 7.06 -27.93 -16.84
CA VAL A 276 6.34 -26.66 -16.57
C VAL A 276 7.25 -25.64 -15.87
N ASP A 277 8.08 -26.10 -14.94
CA ASP A 277 9.09 -25.27 -14.26
C ASP A 277 9.99 -24.54 -15.27
N ALA A 278 10.46 -25.28 -16.27
CA ALA A 278 11.39 -24.79 -17.28
C ALA A 278 10.74 -23.78 -18.26
N LEU A 279 9.48 -23.99 -18.62
CA LEU A 279 8.72 -23.03 -19.44
C LEU A 279 8.50 -21.70 -18.69
N ILE A 280 8.12 -21.79 -17.40
CA ILE A 280 7.88 -20.60 -16.58
C ILE A 280 9.21 -19.88 -16.31
N GLY A 281 10.28 -20.60 -15.99
CA GLY A 281 11.61 -20.02 -15.80
C GLY A 281 12.10 -19.24 -17.03
N THR A 282 11.85 -19.76 -18.24
CA THR A 282 12.15 -19.07 -19.50
C THR A 282 11.37 -17.75 -19.63
N PHE A 283 10.08 -17.77 -19.29
CA PHE A 283 9.24 -16.56 -19.28
C PHE A 283 9.73 -15.54 -18.24
N VAL A 284 10.06 -15.99 -17.03
CA VAL A 284 10.57 -15.13 -15.96
C VAL A 284 11.90 -14.50 -16.36
N ALA A 285 12.85 -15.28 -16.90
CA ALA A 285 14.13 -14.78 -17.39
C ALA A 285 13.94 -13.67 -18.44
N ALA A 286 13.01 -13.84 -19.38
CA ALA A 286 12.68 -12.82 -20.38
C ALA A 286 12.09 -11.54 -19.75
N ARG A 287 11.25 -11.67 -18.72
CA ARG A 287 10.69 -10.51 -18.00
C ARG A 287 11.77 -9.75 -17.22
N ILE A 288 12.66 -10.45 -16.52
CA ILE A 288 13.80 -9.83 -15.82
C ILE A 288 14.67 -9.06 -16.82
N LEU A 289 14.93 -9.64 -17.99
CA LEU A 289 15.73 -9.01 -19.04
C LEU A 289 15.13 -7.68 -19.51
N VAL A 290 13.83 -7.68 -19.81
CA VAL A 290 13.10 -6.47 -20.23
C VAL A 290 13.19 -5.39 -19.16
N ASP A 291 12.97 -5.75 -17.91
CA ASP A 291 13.01 -4.82 -16.79
C ASP A 291 14.45 -4.26 -16.57
N GLY A 292 15.48 -5.08 -16.78
CA GLY A 292 16.89 -4.66 -16.73
C GLY A 292 17.26 -3.68 -17.85
N PHE A 293 16.74 -3.89 -19.07
CA PHE A 293 16.89 -2.92 -20.16
C PHE A 293 16.14 -1.61 -19.90
N GLU A 294 14.94 -1.66 -19.33
CA GLU A 294 14.20 -0.44 -18.97
C GLU A 294 14.95 0.36 -17.91
N LEU A 295 15.44 -0.28 -16.85
CA LEU A 295 16.25 0.37 -15.82
C LEU A 295 17.58 0.91 -16.36
N SER A 296 18.21 0.20 -17.29
CA SER A 296 19.43 0.67 -17.96
C SER A 296 19.20 1.98 -18.70
N LYS A 297 18.08 2.13 -19.40
CA LYS A 297 17.72 3.39 -20.08
C LYS A 297 17.58 4.53 -19.08
N GLU A 298 16.91 4.29 -17.96
CA GLU A 298 16.72 5.28 -16.90
C GLU A 298 18.02 5.68 -16.22
N ALA A 299 18.90 4.71 -15.94
CA ALA A 299 20.22 4.99 -15.40
C ALA A 299 21.08 5.82 -16.37
N LEU A 300 21.01 5.53 -17.68
CA LEU A 300 21.70 6.31 -18.71
C LEU A 300 21.17 7.73 -18.83
N SER A 301 19.85 7.92 -18.80
CA SER A 301 19.21 9.25 -18.79
C SER A 301 19.61 10.05 -17.54
N SER A 302 19.55 9.43 -16.36
CA SER A 302 19.99 10.04 -15.10
C SER A 302 21.47 10.44 -15.14
N MET A 303 22.34 9.61 -15.73
CA MET A 303 23.77 9.90 -15.90
C MET A 303 24.03 11.09 -16.84
N LYS A 304 23.14 11.33 -17.81
CA LYS A 304 23.18 12.51 -18.70
C LYS A 304 22.67 13.79 -18.03
N GLY A 305 22.18 13.70 -16.79
CA GLY A 305 21.63 14.83 -16.03
C GLY A 305 20.14 15.07 -16.29
N GLU A 306 19.44 14.14 -16.95
CA GLU A 306 17.99 14.21 -17.09
C GLU A 306 17.33 13.86 -15.74
N GLU A 307 16.28 14.60 -15.38
CA GLU A 307 15.48 14.26 -14.19
C GLU A 307 14.72 12.95 -14.43
N THR A 308 14.85 12.01 -13.50
CA THR A 308 14.12 10.75 -13.56
C THR A 308 12.64 10.98 -13.29
N ASP A 309 11.78 10.64 -14.25
CA ASP A 309 10.34 10.65 -14.03
C ASP A 309 9.90 9.46 -13.16
N PHE A 310 9.76 9.72 -11.86
CA PHE A 310 9.30 8.70 -10.92
C PHE A 310 7.79 8.44 -10.98
N SER A 311 7.01 9.21 -11.75
CA SER A 311 5.55 9.07 -11.83
C SER A 311 5.12 7.78 -12.53
N LYS A 312 5.89 7.31 -13.52
CA LYS A 312 5.67 6.04 -14.23
C LYS A 312 5.77 4.80 -13.33
N TYR A 313 6.46 4.93 -12.20
CA TYR A 313 6.59 3.87 -11.20
C TYR A 313 5.40 3.90 -10.24
N GLU A 314 4.21 3.56 -10.76
CA GLU A 314 3.02 3.46 -9.94
C GLU A 314 3.22 2.45 -8.79
N ILE A 315 2.77 2.82 -7.60
CA ILE A 315 2.67 1.90 -6.47
C ILE A 315 1.30 1.22 -6.62
N PRO A 316 1.21 -0.12 -6.66
CA PRO A 316 -0.10 -0.74 -6.71
C PRO A 316 -0.93 -0.32 -5.49
N LEU A 317 -2.23 -0.06 -5.71
CA LEU A 317 -3.16 0.59 -4.76
C LEU A 317 -3.07 2.13 -4.68
N GLU A 318 -2.05 2.80 -5.21
CA GLU A 318 -1.94 4.28 -5.22
C GLU A 318 -3.13 4.91 -5.95
N ARG A 319 -3.49 4.35 -7.11
CA ARG A 319 -4.68 4.76 -7.86
C ARG A 319 -5.97 4.61 -7.03
N ARG A 320 -6.11 3.52 -6.28
CA ARG A 320 -7.28 3.28 -5.41
C ARG A 320 -7.33 4.24 -4.24
N TRP A 321 -6.18 4.49 -3.61
CA TRP A 321 -6.06 5.52 -2.57
C TRP A 321 -6.48 6.89 -3.11
N ARG A 322 -6.00 7.27 -4.31
CA ARG A 322 -6.40 8.50 -4.99
C ARG A 322 -7.91 8.55 -5.25
N LEU A 323 -8.50 7.47 -5.77
CA LEU A 323 -9.94 7.38 -6.02
C LEU A 323 -10.75 7.48 -4.73
N SER A 324 -10.34 6.80 -3.66
CA SER A 324 -10.97 6.87 -2.33
C SER A 324 -10.93 8.30 -1.76
N LYS A 325 -9.81 9.01 -1.94
CA LYS A 325 -9.68 10.43 -1.53
C LYS A 325 -10.70 11.30 -2.27
N LEU A 326 -10.77 11.18 -3.60
CA LEU A 326 -11.72 11.94 -4.41
C LEU A 326 -13.17 11.64 -3.99
N GLU A 327 -13.49 10.38 -3.70
CA GLU A 327 -14.84 10.00 -3.26
C GLU A 327 -15.19 10.57 -1.87
N THR A 328 -14.20 10.66 -0.98
CA THR A 328 -14.36 11.32 0.32
C THR A 328 -14.62 12.82 0.12
N PHE A 329 -13.87 13.49 -0.75
CA PHE A 329 -14.08 14.91 -1.05
C PHE A 329 -15.45 15.18 -1.68
N ARG A 330 -15.89 14.34 -2.61
CA ARG A 330 -17.24 14.41 -3.20
C ARG A 330 -18.33 14.26 -2.16
N THR A 331 -18.19 13.28 -1.28
CA THR A 331 -19.13 13.04 -0.18
C THR A 331 -19.19 14.25 0.76
N TRP A 332 -18.03 14.86 1.05
CA TRP A 332 -17.95 16.08 1.83
C TRP A 332 -18.63 17.27 1.16
N VAL A 333 -18.43 17.46 -0.15
CA VAL A 333 -19.13 18.52 -0.91
C VAL A 333 -20.65 18.36 -0.80
N LEU A 334 -21.17 17.15 -1.03
CA LEU A 334 -22.61 16.90 -0.92
C LEU A 334 -23.13 17.14 0.51
N TYR A 335 -22.32 16.81 1.52
CA TYR A 335 -22.61 17.10 2.92
C TYR A 335 -22.69 18.60 3.19
N SER A 336 -21.67 19.37 2.79
CA SER A 336 -21.61 20.82 2.99
C SER A 336 -22.76 21.57 2.32
N ILE A 337 -23.18 21.14 1.11
CA ILE A 337 -24.37 21.72 0.46
C ILE A 337 -25.63 21.43 1.27
N LYS A 338 -25.75 20.22 1.85
CA LYS A 338 -26.96 19.77 2.54
C LYS A 338 -27.10 20.36 3.95
N GLU A 339 -26.04 20.32 4.74
CA GLU A 339 -26.09 20.56 6.19
C GLU A 339 -25.56 21.96 6.56
N ASP A 340 -24.70 22.54 5.73
CA ASP A 340 -24.10 23.85 5.96
C ASP A 340 -24.58 24.91 4.95
N ASN A 341 -25.44 24.52 4.01
CA ASN A 341 -25.99 25.37 2.93
C ASN A 341 -24.92 26.07 2.06
N LEU A 342 -23.69 25.55 2.03
CA LEU A 342 -22.59 26.07 1.21
C LEU A 342 -22.86 25.73 -0.25
N ASN A 343 -22.90 26.72 -1.13
CA ASN A 343 -23.37 26.49 -2.50
C ASN A 343 -22.50 27.15 -3.57
N THR A 344 -21.54 28.00 -3.21
CA THR A 344 -20.59 28.56 -4.18
C THR A 344 -19.30 27.74 -4.27
N LYS A 345 -18.54 27.90 -5.36
CA LYS A 345 -17.22 27.28 -5.51
C LYS A 345 -16.29 27.63 -4.34
N GLU A 346 -16.20 28.92 -4.01
CA GLU A 346 -15.29 29.42 -2.97
C GLU A 346 -15.63 28.86 -1.58
N GLU A 347 -16.92 28.84 -1.21
CA GLU A 347 -17.36 28.26 0.05
C GLU A 347 -17.03 26.76 0.16
N LEU A 348 -17.25 25.99 -0.91
CA LEU A 348 -16.99 24.56 -0.93
C LEU A 348 -15.50 24.24 -0.87
N ILE A 349 -14.66 25.02 -1.56
CA ILE A 349 -13.20 24.90 -1.47
C ILE A 349 -12.74 25.21 -0.05
N ASN A 350 -13.17 26.32 0.53
CA ASN A 350 -12.83 26.69 1.90
C ASN A 350 -13.27 25.63 2.92
N SER A 351 -14.41 24.98 2.70
CA SER A 351 -14.87 23.85 3.50
C SER A 351 -13.94 22.64 3.39
N LEU A 352 -13.56 22.25 2.16
CA LEU A 352 -12.62 21.17 1.91
C LEU A 352 -11.23 21.44 2.52
N GLU A 353 -10.72 22.66 2.38
CA GLU A 353 -9.44 23.04 2.98
C GLU A 353 -9.49 22.93 4.50
N ARG A 354 -10.55 23.44 5.13
CA ARG A 354 -10.73 23.37 6.59
C ARG A 354 -10.84 21.93 7.09
N ALA A 355 -11.52 21.07 6.35
CA ALA A 355 -11.73 19.68 6.73
C ALA A 355 -10.50 18.78 6.51
N PHE A 356 -9.78 18.98 5.40
CA PHE A 356 -8.75 18.04 4.93
C PHE A 356 -7.32 18.57 4.95
N LYS A 357 -7.10 19.88 5.19
CA LYS A 357 -5.78 20.48 5.44
C LYS A 357 -5.59 20.98 6.90
N PRO A 358 -6.00 20.27 7.96
CA PRO A 358 -5.71 20.75 9.31
C PRO A 358 -4.20 20.73 9.61
N LYS A 359 -3.78 21.63 10.52
CA LYS A 359 -2.42 21.78 11.04
C LYS A 359 -1.91 20.44 11.62
N TYR A 360 -1.09 19.74 10.85
CA TYR A 360 -0.21 18.64 11.24
C TYR A 360 -0.80 17.58 12.19
N ILE A 361 -1.23 16.43 11.65
CA ILE A 361 -1.49 15.22 12.45
C ILE A 361 -0.23 14.34 12.39
N PRO A 362 0.49 14.11 13.50
CA PRO A 362 1.88 13.63 13.42
C PRO A 362 2.04 12.26 12.75
N ILE A 363 1.19 11.27 13.08
CA ILE A 363 1.24 9.92 12.47
C ILE A 363 0.95 10.01 10.96
N ILE A 364 -0.20 10.58 10.59
CA ILE A 364 -0.69 10.61 9.21
C ILE A 364 0.23 11.48 8.31
N SER A 365 0.77 12.55 8.87
CA SER A 365 1.66 13.48 8.15
C SER A 365 3.04 12.87 7.89
N GLY A 366 3.50 11.92 8.71
CA GLY A 366 4.73 11.15 8.55
C GLY A 366 4.69 10.16 7.39
N PHE A 367 3.53 9.56 7.12
CA PHE A 367 3.35 8.59 6.02
C PHE A 367 2.83 9.19 4.70
N LYS A 368 2.77 10.52 4.55
CA LYS A 368 2.15 11.20 3.39
C LYS A 368 0.70 10.73 3.07
N PHE A 369 0.04 9.98 3.96
CA PHE A 369 -1.37 9.55 3.84
C PHE A 369 -2.36 10.64 4.28
N ALA A 370 -1.88 11.85 4.58
CA ALA A 370 -2.77 12.97 4.91
C ALA A 370 -3.62 13.33 3.68
N LEU A 371 -4.94 13.25 3.84
CA LEU A 371 -5.91 13.31 2.73
C LEU A 371 -5.74 14.57 1.88
N GLY A 372 -5.58 15.74 2.50
CA GLY A 372 -5.38 17.02 1.80
C GLY A 372 -3.92 17.44 1.60
N LYS A 373 -2.91 16.69 2.08
CA LYS A 373 -1.50 17.10 1.95
C LYS A 373 -1.03 16.92 0.52
N GLY A 374 -0.63 18.03 -0.12
CA GLY A 374 -0.21 18.05 -1.53
C GLY A 374 -1.38 18.02 -2.53
N PHE A 375 -2.63 18.16 -2.07
CA PHE A 375 -3.80 18.29 -2.93
C PHE A 375 -4.19 19.78 -3.06
N ASP A 376 -4.24 20.26 -4.30
CA ASP A 376 -4.64 21.62 -4.64
C ASP A 376 -6.14 21.63 -4.95
N PHE A 377 -6.96 21.92 -3.94
CA PHE A 377 -8.42 21.91 -4.08
C PHE A 377 -8.91 22.95 -5.08
N GLU A 378 -8.17 24.04 -5.31
CA GLU A 378 -8.53 25.07 -6.29
C GLU A 378 -8.36 24.52 -7.71
N LYS A 379 -7.18 23.93 -8.01
CA LYS A 379 -6.89 23.35 -9.32
C LYS A 379 -7.69 22.10 -9.62
N GLU A 380 -7.94 21.27 -8.61
CA GLU A 380 -8.60 19.97 -8.75
C GLU A 380 -10.12 20.02 -8.51
N PHE A 381 -10.69 21.20 -8.23
CA PHE A 381 -12.11 21.35 -7.90
C PHE A 381 -13.03 20.74 -8.96
N GLU A 382 -12.73 20.98 -10.23
CA GLU A 382 -13.51 20.45 -11.35
C GLU A 382 -13.49 18.92 -11.40
N ASN A 383 -12.37 18.27 -11.04
CA ASN A 383 -12.27 16.80 -10.97
C ASN A 383 -13.10 16.21 -9.82
N ILE A 384 -13.37 17.00 -8.78
CA ILE A 384 -14.26 16.62 -7.67
C ILE A 384 -15.72 16.80 -8.11
N ILE A 385 -16.06 17.96 -8.69
CA ILE A 385 -17.45 18.36 -8.98
C ILE A 385 -18.04 17.67 -10.21
N LYS A 386 -17.27 17.48 -11.28
CA LYS A 386 -17.76 16.96 -12.56
C LYS A 386 -18.57 15.65 -12.43
N PRO A 387 -18.10 14.62 -11.71
CA PRO A 387 -18.89 13.39 -11.51
C PRO A 387 -20.20 13.61 -10.76
N LEU A 388 -20.25 14.57 -9.82
CA LEU A 388 -21.47 14.89 -9.09
C LEU A 388 -22.53 15.54 -10.00
N LEU A 389 -22.10 16.33 -10.99
CA LEU A 389 -22.98 16.90 -12.02
C LEU A 389 -23.43 15.83 -13.02
N GLU A 390 -22.51 14.98 -13.49
CA GLU A 390 -22.79 13.90 -14.45
C GLU A 390 -23.76 12.85 -13.88
N GLU A 391 -23.57 12.45 -12.62
CA GLU A 391 -24.48 11.55 -11.90
C GLU A 391 -25.75 12.26 -11.39
N LYS A 392 -25.91 13.55 -11.67
CA LYS A 392 -27.07 14.38 -11.30
C LYS A 392 -27.32 14.43 -9.78
N PHE A 393 -26.29 14.31 -8.95
CA PHE A 393 -26.43 14.55 -7.50
C PHE A 393 -26.50 16.04 -7.16
N ILE A 394 -25.89 16.87 -7.98
CA ILE A 394 -25.99 18.33 -7.92
C ILE A 394 -26.30 18.90 -9.29
N VAL A 395 -26.86 20.10 -9.32
CA VAL A 395 -27.01 20.91 -10.53
C VAL A 395 -26.40 22.29 -10.32
N LYS A 396 -25.79 22.85 -11.36
CA LYS A 396 -25.24 24.21 -11.32
C LYS A 396 -26.29 25.20 -11.85
N LYS A 397 -26.64 26.21 -11.05
CA LYS A 397 -27.51 27.34 -11.45
C LYS A 397 -26.74 28.64 -11.20
N GLY A 398 -26.27 29.28 -12.28
CA GLY A 398 -25.36 30.41 -12.17
C GLY A 398 -24.06 30.00 -11.49
N GLU A 399 -23.70 30.67 -10.40
CA GLU A 399 -22.52 30.36 -9.58
C GLU A 399 -22.79 29.32 -8.48
N ASN A 400 -24.05 28.95 -8.29
CA ASN A 400 -24.47 28.10 -7.16
C ASN A 400 -24.65 26.64 -7.58
N PHE A 401 -24.22 25.74 -6.71
CA PHE A 401 -24.45 24.30 -6.77
C PHE A 401 -25.63 23.93 -5.87
N ILE A 402 -26.63 23.26 -6.44
CA ILE A 402 -27.86 22.88 -5.74
C ILE A 402 -27.96 21.36 -5.70
N LEU A 403 -28.23 20.83 -4.51
CA LEU A 403 -28.41 19.40 -4.28
C LEU A 403 -29.73 18.90 -4.88
N THR A 404 -29.68 17.81 -5.66
CA THR A 404 -30.88 17.15 -6.18
C THR A 404 -31.49 16.18 -5.16
N GLU A 405 -32.68 15.65 -5.42
CA GLU A 405 -33.27 14.60 -4.58
C GLU A 405 -32.40 13.32 -4.54
N ASP A 406 -31.73 12.98 -5.65
CA ASP A 406 -30.78 11.87 -5.67
C ASP A 406 -29.53 12.15 -4.83
N GLY A 407 -29.00 13.38 -4.90
CA GLY A 407 -27.91 13.82 -4.04
C GLY A 407 -28.29 13.75 -2.56
N LYS A 408 -29.48 14.25 -2.19
CA LYS A 408 -30.03 14.16 -0.83
C LYS A 408 -30.13 12.71 -0.37
N ARG A 409 -30.67 11.81 -1.21
CA ARG A 409 -30.77 10.37 -0.91
C ARG A 409 -29.40 9.74 -0.69
N ARG A 410 -28.40 10.04 -1.54
CA ARG A 410 -27.03 9.52 -1.41
C ARG A 410 -26.40 9.92 -0.09
N VAL A 411 -26.42 11.21 0.24
CA VAL A 411 -25.89 11.72 1.51
C VAL A 411 -26.63 11.09 2.69
N CYS A 412 -27.96 11.11 2.70
CA CYS A 412 -28.74 10.50 3.78
C CYS A 412 -28.44 9.01 3.99
N ARG A 413 -28.21 8.24 2.91
CA ARG A 413 -27.82 6.83 3.02
C ARG A 413 -26.46 6.66 3.69
N ILE A 414 -25.48 7.46 3.28
CA ILE A 414 -24.14 7.48 3.87
C ILE A 414 -24.22 7.81 5.37
N PHE A 415 -24.95 8.87 5.74
CA PHE A 415 -25.12 9.28 7.14
C PHE A 415 -25.93 8.31 7.98
N LYS A 416 -26.99 7.70 7.45
CA LYS A 416 -27.80 6.70 8.17
C LYS A 416 -26.95 5.48 8.54
N SER A 417 -26.03 5.07 7.65
CA SER A 417 -25.10 3.97 7.92
C SER A 417 -24.10 4.26 9.05
N ILE A 418 -23.95 5.52 9.44
CA ILE A 418 -22.99 6.00 10.46
C ILE A 418 -23.71 6.30 11.77
N ARG A 419 -24.83 7.06 11.74
CA ARG A 419 -25.61 7.40 12.95
C ARG A 419 -26.31 6.21 13.62
N TYR A 420 -26.75 5.20 12.86
CA TYR A 420 -27.35 3.98 13.43
C TYR A 420 -26.33 3.16 14.26
N ARG A 421 -25.04 3.52 14.20
CA ARG A 421 -23.95 2.87 14.94
C ARG A 421 -23.39 3.69 16.11
N GLN A 422 -23.86 4.94 16.31
CA GLN A 422 -23.50 5.77 17.47
C GLN A 422 -24.53 5.69 18.62
N SER A 423 -25.72 5.15 18.34
CA SER A 423 -26.88 5.11 19.26
C SER A 423 -27.16 3.73 19.87
N ARG A 424 -26.19 2.81 19.84
CA ARG A 424 -26.28 1.48 20.45
C ARG A 424 -25.18 1.26 21.47
#